data_AF-A0A9E1ST01-F1
#
_entry.id   AF-A0A9E1ST01-F1
#
_cell.length_a   1.000
_cell.length_b   1.000
_cell.length_c   1.000
_cell.angle_alpha   90.00
_cell.angle_beta   90.00
_cell.angle_gamma   90.00
#
_symmetry.space_group_name_H-M   'P 1'
#
loop_
_entity.id
_entity.type
_entity.pdbx_description
1 polymer ?
#
loop_
_entity_poly.entity_id
_entity_poly.type
_entity_poly.pdbx_seq_one_letter_code
_entity_poly.pdbx_strand_id
1 'polypeptide(L)'
;MITELNKRSREIFRLIVDAYVETGEPIGSRSIARQLGQKLSPATVRNVMADLEEAGLLYAPHTSAGRLPTDAGLRMFVNGLLEVGNLSSAERDDIKGQFAGSGNSMEGLLEQATEALSGL
;
A
#
# COMPACT_ATOMS: atom_id res chain seq x y z
N MET A 1 -13.67 13.56 3.65
CA MET A 1 -14.44 12.69 2.74
C MET A 1 -13.69 11.37 2.43
N ILE A 2 -12.94 10.80 3.39
CA ILE A 2 -12.11 9.58 3.19
C ILE A 2 -12.18 8.63 4.41
N THR A 3 -12.92 8.99 5.47
CA THR A 3 -12.71 8.43 6.81
C THR A 3 -13.47 7.14 7.13
N GLU A 4 -14.45 6.72 6.33
CA GLU A 4 -15.31 5.58 6.67
C GLU A 4 -15.29 4.47 5.63
N LEU A 5 -14.10 4.11 5.14
CA LEU A 5 -13.94 2.77 4.58
C LEU A 5 -14.18 1.76 5.71
N ASN A 6 -15.30 1.04 5.60
CA ASN A 6 -15.60 -0.04 6.52
C ASN A 6 -14.45 -1.06 6.52
N LYS A 7 -14.30 -1.80 7.63
CA LYS A 7 -13.22 -2.77 7.83
C LYS A 7 -13.06 -3.75 6.66
N ARG A 8 -14.18 -4.13 6.02
CA ARG A 8 -14.21 -5.05 4.87
C ARG A 8 -13.61 -4.43 3.61
N SER A 9 -13.99 -3.20 3.27
CA SER A 9 -13.50 -2.50 2.07
C SER A 9 -12.02 -2.23 2.20
N ARG A 10 -11.58 -1.91 3.42
CA ARG A 10 -10.18 -1.78 3.78
C ARG A 10 -9.37 -3.06 3.57
N GLU A 11 -9.88 -4.19 4.05
CA GLU A 11 -9.23 -5.50 3.91
C GLU A 11 -9.15 -5.94 2.43
N ILE A 12 -10.25 -5.79 1.68
CA ILE A 12 -10.28 -6.07 0.24
C ILE A 12 -9.29 -5.18 -0.51
N PHE A 13 -9.28 -3.88 -0.22
CA PHE A 13 -8.38 -2.94 -0.87
C PHE A 13 -6.92 -3.26 -0.58
N ARG A 14 -6.57 -3.61 0.67
CA ARG A 14 -5.23 -4.07 1.03
C ARG A 14 -4.80 -5.28 0.21
N LEU A 15 -5.63 -6.33 0.13
CA LEU A 15 -5.30 -7.53 -0.64
C LEU A 15 -5.12 -7.24 -2.14
N ILE A 16 -5.88 -6.29 -2.69
CA ILE A 16 -5.73 -5.85 -4.09
C ILE A 16 -4.38 -5.16 -4.28
N VAL A 17 -4.00 -4.23 -3.39
CA VAL A 17 -2.72 -3.52 -3.50
C VAL A 17 -1.55 -4.49 -3.31
N ASP A 18 -1.61 -5.37 -2.30
CA ASP A 18 -0.57 -6.38 -2.05
C ASP A 18 -0.36 -7.26 -3.30
N ALA A 19 -1.44 -7.79 -3.88
CA ALA A 19 -1.35 -8.62 -5.09
C ALA A 19 -0.89 -7.84 -6.33
N TYR A 20 -1.26 -6.56 -6.44
CA TYR A 20 -0.81 -5.69 -7.53
C TYR A 20 0.67 -5.37 -7.43
N VAL A 21 1.20 -5.08 -6.23
CA VAL A 21 2.63 -4.82 -6.02
C VAL A 21 3.46 -6.07 -6.33
N GLU A 22 2.94 -7.26 -6.07
CA GLU A 22 3.61 -8.52 -6.37
C GLU A 22 3.63 -8.86 -7.87
N THR A 23 2.52 -8.58 -8.59
CA THR A 23 2.32 -9.10 -9.96
C THR A 23 2.32 -8.03 -11.06
N GLY A 24 1.98 -6.79 -10.73
CA GLY A 24 1.70 -5.72 -11.69
C GLY A 24 0.39 -5.89 -12.47
N GLU A 25 -0.38 -6.96 -12.22
CA GLU A 25 -1.53 -7.35 -13.03
C GLU A 25 -2.88 -6.88 -12.42
N PRO A 26 -3.94 -6.73 -13.25
CA PRO A 26 -5.28 -6.46 -12.76
C PRO A 26 -5.84 -7.57 -11.86
N ILE A 27 -6.39 -7.19 -10.71
CA ILE A 27 -6.85 -8.16 -9.70
C ILE A 27 -8.35 -8.41 -9.84
N GLY A 28 -8.70 -9.69 -10.01
CA GLY A 28 -10.08 -10.15 -10.12
C GLY A 28 -10.71 -10.51 -8.77
N SER A 29 -12.03 -10.32 -8.66
CA SER A 29 -12.78 -10.60 -7.43
C SER A 29 -12.74 -12.06 -6.96
N ARG A 30 -12.57 -13.01 -7.89
CA ARG A 30 -12.41 -14.44 -7.57
C ARG A 30 -11.11 -14.72 -6.82
N SER A 31 -10.03 -14.04 -7.18
CA SER A 31 -8.71 -14.18 -6.54
C SER A 31 -8.78 -13.71 -5.10
N ILE A 32 -9.36 -12.53 -4.87
CA ILE A 32 -9.55 -11.97 -3.53
C ILE A 32 -10.50 -12.82 -2.68
N ALA A 33 -11.64 -13.27 -3.24
CA ALA A 33 -12.58 -14.13 -2.52
C ALA A 33 -11.93 -15.46 -2.05
N ARG A 34 -10.98 -16.00 -2.84
CA ARG A 34 -10.21 -17.19 -2.48
C ARG A 34 -9.24 -16.91 -1.32
N GLN A 35 -8.53 -15.77 -1.36
CA GLN A 35 -7.62 -15.35 -0.27
C GLN A 35 -8.36 -15.09 1.05
N LEU A 36 -9.59 -14.55 0.98
CA LEU A 36 -10.44 -14.35 2.17
C LEU A 36 -11.07 -15.65 2.73
N GLY A 37 -10.72 -16.81 2.18
CA GLY A 37 -11.18 -18.11 2.67
C GLY A 37 -12.68 -18.33 2.51
N GLN A 38 -13.28 -17.84 1.42
CA GLN A 38 -14.72 -17.95 1.11
C GLN A 38 -15.67 -17.26 2.11
N LYS A 39 -15.16 -16.43 3.03
CA LYS A 39 -16.02 -15.57 3.88
C LYS A 39 -16.93 -14.65 3.04
N LEU A 40 -16.51 -14.33 1.83
CA LEU A 40 -17.26 -13.50 0.88
C LEU A 40 -17.32 -14.17 -0.48
N SER A 41 -18.47 -14.04 -1.15
CA SER A 41 -18.62 -14.51 -2.52
C SER A 41 -17.87 -13.60 -3.51
N PRO A 42 -17.44 -14.11 -4.67
CA PRO A 42 -16.86 -13.27 -5.73
C PRO A 42 -17.78 -12.16 -6.22
N ALA A 43 -19.10 -12.29 -6.07
CA ALA A 43 -20.07 -11.24 -6.40
C ALA A 43 -20.04 -10.12 -5.36
N THR A 44 -20.01 -10.46 -4.07
CA THR A 44 -19.88 -9.50 -2.98
C THR A 44 -18.59 -8.70 -3.09
N VAL A 45 -17.48 -9.36 -3.42
CA VAL A 45 -16.20 -8.68 -3.64
C VAL A 45 -16.25 -7.75 -4.85
N ARG A 46 -16.92 -8.11 -5.95
CA ARG A 46 -17.11 -7.20 -7.10
C ARG A 46 -17.84 -5.91 -6.70
N ASN A 47 -18.88 -6.01 -5.89
CA ASN A 47 -19.63 -4.84 -5.43
C ASN A 47 -18.72 -3.91 -4.62
N VAL A 48 -17.95 -4.45 -3.68
CA VAL A 48 -16.99 -3.64 -2.90
C VAL A 48 -15.92 -3.02 -3.80
N MET A 49 -15.44 -3.75 -4.80
CA MET A 49 -14.48 -3.22 -5.78
C MET A 49 -15.08 -2.10 -6.63
N ALA A 50 -16.38 -2.13 -6.92
CA ALA A 50 -17.09 -1.06 -7.60
C ALA A 50 -17.22 0.18 -6.69
N ASP A 51 -17.57 0.01 -5.41
CA ASP A 51 -17.60 1.11 -4.44
C ASP A 51 -16.22 1.78 -4.30
N LEU A 52 -15.15 0.99 -4.27
CA LEU A 52 -13.76 1.47 -4.22
C LEU A 52 -13.34 2.20 -5.51
N GLU A 53 -13.87 1.80 -6.66
CA GLU A 53 -13.66 2.50 -7.93
C GLU A 53 -14.42 3.84 -7.95
N GLU A 54 -15.67 3.86 -7.50
CA GLU A 54 -16.46 5.10 -7.38
C GLU A 54 -15.79 6.09 -6.40
N ALA A 55 -15.15 5.57 -5.35
CA ALA A 55 -14.32 6.35 -4.44
C ALA A 55 -12.98 6.82 -5.05
N GLY A 56 -12.66 6.45 -6.29
CA GLY A 56 -11.44 6.83 -7.00
C GLY A 56 -10.17 6.10 -6.55
N LEU A 57 -10.30 5.03 -5.75
CA LEU A 57 -9.17 4.25 -5.24
C LEU A 57 -8.75 3.12 -6.18
N LEU A 58 -9.69 2.63 -6.98
CA LEU A 58 -9.48 1.61 -8.01
C LEU A 58 -9.91 2.12 -9.39
N TYR A 59 -9.40 1.49 -10.44
CA TYR A 59 -9.93 1.61 -11.79
C TYR A 59 -9.90 0.25 -12.50
N ALA A 60 -10.71 0.06 -13.56
CA ALA A 60 -10.45 -1.04 -14.50
C ALA A 60 -9.86 -0.51 -15.81
N PRO A 61 -8.91 -1.25 -16.41
CA PRO A 61 -8.46 -0.99 -17.75
C PRO A 61 -9.52 -1.44 -18.77
N HIS A 62 -10.25 -2.51 -18.47
CA HIS A 62 -11.35 -3.06 -19.26
C HIS A 62 -12.46 -3.61 -18.37
N THR A 63 -13.70 -3.63 -18.85
CA THR A 63 -14.90 -4.04 -18.11
C THR A 63 -14.80 -5.41 -17.43
N SER A 64 -13.98 -6.33 -17.97
CA SER A 64 -13.82 -7.71 -17.47
C SER A 64 -12.47 -8.04 -16.83
N ALA A 65 -11.48 -7.14 -16.91
CA ALA A 65 -10.08 -7.48 -16.60
C ALA A 65 -9.78 -7.58 -15.09
N GLY A 66 -10.64 -7.05 -14.23
CA GLY A 66 -10.34 -6.85 -12.81
C GLY A 66 -10.08 -5.37 -12.51
N ARG A 67 -9.45 -5.07 -11.37
CA ARG A 67 -9.17 -3.69 -10.95
C ARG A 67 -7.71 -3.51 -10.53
N LEU A 68 -7.21 -2.29 -10.68
CA LEU A 68 -5.90 -1.85 -10.22
C LEU A 68 -6.07 -0.65 -9.30
N PRO A 69 -5.14 -0.44 -8.35
CA PRO A 69 -5.12 0.78 -7.58
C PRO A 69 -4.76 1.99 -8.44
N THR A 70 -5.42 3.11 -8.19
CA THR A 70 -5.03 4.41 -8.74
C THR A 70 -3.82 4.97 -7.97
N ASP A 71 -3.19 6.04 -8.46
CA ASP A 71 -2.16 6.75 -7.69
C ASP A 71 -2.69 7.23 -6.33
N ALA A 72 -3.92 7.74 -6.31
CA ALA A 72 -4.60 8.13 -5.07
C ALA A 72 -4.83 6.91 -4.15
N GLY A 73 -5.22 5.77 -4.71
CA GLY A 73 -5.36 4.51 -3.99
C GLY A 73 -4.05 4.05 -3.35
N LEU A 74 -2.95 4.05 -4.10
CA LEU A 74 -1.63 3.68 -3.59
C LEU A 74 -1.16 4.63 -2.49
N ARG A 75 -1.32 5.94 -2.67
CA ARG A 75 -1.00 6.92 -1.61
C ARG A 75 -1.84 6.71 -0.36
N MET A 76 -3.13 6.41 -0.51
CA MET A 76 -4.01 6.11 0.61
C MET A 76 -3.60 4.82 1.31
N PHE A 77 -3.18 3.80 0.56
CA PHE A 77 -2.65 2.55 1.09
C PHE A 77 -1.38 2.79 1.92
N VAL A 78 -0.39 3.51 1.38
CA VAL A 78 0.86 3.87 2.07
C VAL A 78 0.60 4.70 3.32
N ASN A 79 -0.23 5.73 3.22
CA ASN A 79 -0.43 6.67 4.32
C ASN A 79 -1.39 6.18 5.42
N GLY A 80 -2.25 5.21 5.12
CA GLY A 80 -3.36 4.85 6.01
C GLY A 80 -3.56 3.37 6.29
N LEU A 81 -2.99 2.45 5.50
CA LEU A 81 -3.22 0.99 5.60
C LEU A 81 -1.95 0.17 5.76
N LEU A 82 -0.84 0.64 5.19
CA LEU A 82 0.50 0.25 5.57
C LEU A 82 0.79 0.81 6.97
N GLU A 83 0.16 0.21 7.97
CA GLU A 83 0.73 0.17 9.33
C GLU A 83 1.92 -0.81 9.34
N VAL A 84 2.85 -0.70 8.37
CA VAL A 84 4.21 -1.20 8.61
C VAL A 84 4.71 -0.29 9.71
N GLY A 85 4.81 -0.87 10.90
CA GLY A 85 4.95 -0.17 12.16
C GLY A 85 5.88 1.02 12.02
N ASN A 86 5.39 2.19 12.45
CA ASN A 86 6.26 3.33 12.68
C ASN A 86 7.56 2.83 13.28
N LEU A 87 8.70 3.26 12.71
CA LEU A 87 10.02 2.92 13.25
C LEU A 87 9.96 3.01 14.77
N SER A 88 10.29 1.92 15.45
CA SER A 88 10.39 1.90 16.90
C SER A 88 11.37 2.98 17.35
N SER A 89 11.25 3.44 18.60
CA SER A 89 12.20 4.43 19.13
C SER A 89 13.65 3.93 19.00
N ALA A 90 13.88 2.63 19.17
CA ALA A 90 15.18 2.00 19.00
C ALA A 90 15.70 2.08 17.55
N GLU A 91 14.87 1.74 16.56
CA GLU A 91 15.25 1.87 15.15
C GLU A 91 15.51 3.32 14.76
N ARG A 92 14.71 4.28 15.27
CA ARG A 92 14.93 5.71 15.04
C ARG A 92 16.25 6.19 15.63
N ASP A 93 16.59 5.72 16.82
CA ASP A 93 17.82 6.12 17.51
C ASP A 93 19.04 5.46 16.86
N ASP A 94 18.93 4.23 16.37
CA ASP A 94 19.99 3.57 15.59
C ASP A 94 20.26 4.31 14.28
N ILE A 95 19.20 4.64 13.52
CA ILE A 95 19.30 5.45 12.30
C ILE A 95 19.97 6.80 12.60
N LYS A 96 19.56 7.50 13.66
CA LYS A 96 20.21 8.76 14.06
C LYS A 96 21.68 8.57 14.45
N GLY A 97 22.00 7.48 15.13
CA GLY A 97 23.37 7.14 15.53
C GLY A 97 24.29 6.93 14.33
N GLN A 98 23.79 6.31 13.25
CA GLN A 98 24.54 6.10 12.01
C GLN A 98 24.98 7.41 11.34
N PHE A 99 24.23 8.50 11.52
CA PHE A 99 24.54 9.82 10.93
C PHE A 99 25.19 10.82 11.91
N ALA A 100 25.29 10.50 13.20
CA ALA A 100 25.80 11.42 14.22
C ALA A 100 27.34 11.57 14.25
N GLY A 101 28.08 10.67 13.58
CA GLY A 101 29.55 10.64 13.59
C GLY A 101 30.24 11.21 12.35
N SER A 102 29.48 11.58 11.32
CA SER A 102 30.01 12.02 10.03
C SER A 102 30.31 13.52 10.06
N GLY A 103 31.59 13.87 9.92
CA GLY A 103 32.10 15.21 10.16
C GLY A 103 31.37 16.32 9.40
N ASN A 104 30.50 17.04 10.12
CA ASN A 104 30.11 18.45 10.04
C ASN A 104 29.82 19.14 8.70
N SER A 105 29.80 18.48 7.54
CA SER A 105 29.28 19.05 6.30
C SER A 105 27.89 18.49 5.97
N MET A 106 26.99 19.39 5.57
CA MET A 106 25.65 19.02 5.12
C MET A 106 25.72 18.09 3.91
N GLU A 107 26.72 18.29 3.05
CA GLU A 107 26.97 17.48 1.86
C GLU A 107 27.28 16.03 2.21
N GLY A 108 28.13 15.76 3.21
CA GLY A 108 28.48 14.39 3.60
C GLY A 108 27.31 13.65 4.25
N LEU A 109 26.45 14.35 4.97
CA LEU A 109 25.20 13.77 5.51
C LEU A 109 24.22 13.41 4.38
N LEU A 110 24.08 14.26 3.37
CA LEU A 110 23.22 13.99 2.21
C LEU A 110 23.74 12.80 1.39
N GLU A 111 25.06 12.68 1.23
CA GLU A 111 25.68 11.56 0.52
C GLU A 111 25.41 10.23 1.22
N GLN A 112 25.66 10.15 2.55
CA GLN A 112 25.39 8.94 3.32
C GLN A 112 23.90 8.58 3.38
N ALA A 113 23.02 9.57 3.51
CA ALA A 113 21.58 9.33 3.49
C ALA A 113 21.14 8.76 2.13
N THR A 114 21.69 9.27 1.04
CA THR A 114 21.39 8.79 -0.32
C THR A 114 21.92 7.37 -0.53
N GLU A 115 23.13 7.08 -0.06
CA GLU A 115 23.73 5.74 -0.13
C GLU A 115 22.91 4.72 0.69
N ALA A 116 22.53 5.07 1.92
CA ALA A 116 21.69 4.22 2.77
C ALA A 116 20.31 3.95 2.16
N LEU A 117 19.68 4.96 1.55
CA LEU A 117 18.39 4.81 0.86
C LEU A 117 18.49 3.97 -0.42
N SER A 118 19.61 4.07 -1.13
CA SER A 118 19.84 3.31 -2.37
C SER A 118 20.22 1.84 -2.12
N GLY A 119 20.62 1.49 -0.90
CA GLY A 119 20.95 0.12 -0.48
C GLY A 119 19.76 -0.70 0.04
N LEU A 120 18.58 -0.09 0.13
CA LEU A 120 17.30 -0.73 0.53
C LEU A 120 16.52 -1.23 -0.70
#